data_AF-A0A524G2J1-F1
#
_entry.id   AF-A0A524G2J1-F1
#
_cell.length_a   1.000
_cell.length_b   1.000
_cell.length_c   1.000
_cell.angle_alpha   90.00
_cell.angle_beta   90.00
_cell.angle_gamma   90.00
#
_symmetry.space_group_name_H-M   'P 1'
#
loop_
_entity.id
_entity.type
_entity.pdbx_description
1 polymer ?
#
loop_
_entity_poly.entity_id
_entity_poly.type
_entity_poly.pdbx_seq_one_letter_code
_entity_poly.pdbx_strand_id
1 'polypeptide(L)'
;MNYFRVTSLRNEFRRYTVLSYQNQPTIIEENLMIINPEICAPTICKYECAEACNRIHGRKAPLYYTKDSLIPLINVNMCTRCLACVRACPLNAISFESDNNHQEKLRHISKTNNSPLEGKKSPYEVADDYRPMNEAQTVFARVQFDPNFVYYKKTEFFGAENMISKGLVGYGRFEHELSVAAWNLYDSRHSITRPGVGLDAEARESGNRSVTNPTELTQMIKKAAKFFGADLVGITELNRDWLYTHDRRGKTYDIPDTINRAIVMAIEMDYDAIGTSPTFTSAAATGFGYSMMAFIESELVSFVKRLGYNALPCGNDVALSVPLAIDAGLGQYGRHGLLITKPFGPRVRIAKVLTDMPLITDGPDLVFSKAVIRFCETCEKCAKNCPSQSIPYGTEQTWDGKTISNNRGVRKWFVDVESCYGFWIENGSECSNCIRSCPYNKKDGILHRSVMWIVQYLPILNRFIVKMDDVVGYGKQKKPDRFWKKMG
;
A
#
# COMPACT_ATOMS: atom_id res chain seq x y z
N MET A 1 -8.26 -26.01 -52.32
CA MET A 1 -8.21 -24.85 -53.23
C MET A 1 -9.12 -23.78 -52.62
N ASN A 2 -8.70 -22.63 -52.12
CA ASN A 2 -7.55 -21.78 -52.43
C ASN A 2 -6.84 -21.27 -51.18
N TYR A 3 -5.53 -21.14 -51.33
CA TYR A 3 -4.53 -20.55 -50.44
C TYR A 3 -4.60 -19.01 -50.43
N PHE A 4 -3.79 -18.41 -49.54
CA PHE A 4 -3.21 -17.04 -49.50
C PHE A 4 -3.72 -16.16 -48.34
N ARG A 5 -2.89 -15.45 -47.57
CA ARG A 5 -1.42 -15.34 -47.42
C ARG A 5 -1.21 -14.52 -46.14
N VAL A 6 -0.37 -14.98 -45.23
CA VAL A 6 0.14 -14.16 -44.10
C VAL A 6 1.31 -13.34 -44.64
N THR A 7 1.20 -12.01 -44.65
CA THR A 7 2.30 -11.10 -44.98
C THR A 7 2.92 -10.51 -43.73
N SER A 8 4.20 -10.81 -43.54
CA SER A 8 5.11 -10.22 -42.57
C SER A 8 5.42 -8.76 -42.89
N LEU A 9 5.51 -7.91 -41.85
CA LEU A 9 6.26 -6.65 -41.92
C LEU A 9 7.30 -6.64 -40.79
N ARG A 10 8.55 -6.88 -41.18
CA ARG A 10 9.77 -6.60 -40.42
C ARG A 10 10.50 -5.45 -41.10
N ASN A 11 11.16 -4.64 -40.28
CA ASN A 11 12.26 -3.71 -40.55
C ASN A 11 11.93 -2.32 -41.11
N GLU A 12 11.98 -1.33 -40.21
CA GLU A 12 12.74 -0.10 -40.47
C GLU A 12 13.65 0.22 -39.28
N PHE A 13 14.92 -0.14 -39.43
CA PHE A 13 16.05 0.36 -38.65
C PHE A 13 16.60 1.61 -39.35
N ARG A 14 16.61 2.77 -38.69
CA ARG A 14 17.46 3.93 -39.02
C ARG A 14 18.10 4.41 -37.72
N ARG A 15 19.37 4.06 -37.51
CA ARG A 15 20.54 4.95 -37.65
C ARG A 15 20.44 6.23 -36.81
N TYR A 16 21.01 6.18 -35.61
CA TYR A 16 21.64 7.36 -35.02
C TYR A 16 23.11 7.07 -34.69
N THR A 17 23.89 8.02 -35.16
CA THR A 17 25.33 8.15 -35.33
C THR A 17 26.16 7.91 -34.07
N VAL A 18 27.29 7.20 -34.26
CA VAL A 18 28.42 7.13 -33.34
C VAL A 18 29.08 8.51 -33.26
N LEU A 19 29.10 9.13 -32.08
CA LEU A 19 29.97 10.27 -31.79
C LEU A 19 31.00 9.88 -30.73
N SER A 20 32.23 10.27 -31.04
CA SER A 20 33.51 9.88 -30.48
C SER A 20 33.73 10.33 -29.05
N TYR A 21 34.48 9.49 -28.32
CA TYR A 21 35.26 9.81 -27.14
C TYR A 21 36.01 11.15 -27.28
N GLN A 22 35.80 12.07 -26.33
CA GLN A 22 36.81 12.85 -25.60
C GLN A 22 36.14 14.02 -24.88
N ASN A 23 35.98 13.88 -23.56
CA ASN A 23 36.15 14.91 -22.52
C ASN A 23 35.51 14.40 -21.22
N GLN A 24 36.34 13.89 -20.31
CA GLN A 24 35.98 13.73 -18.90
C GLN A 24 35.94 15.12 -18.24
N PRO A 25 34.93 15.39 -17.41
CA PRO A 25 35.11 16.20 -16.22
C PRO A 25 34.97 15.32 -14.98
N THR A 26 36.05 15.28 -14.20
CA THR A 26 36.11 15.30 -12.73
C THR A 26 34.95 14.70 -11.92
N ILE A 27 35.30 13.69 -11.12
CA ILE A 27 34.54 13.15 -9.98
C ILE A 27 33.88 14.30 -9.20
N ILE A 28 32.55 14.36 -9.24
CA ILE A 28 31.75 15.28 -8.45
C ILE A 28 31.74 14.75 -7.01
N GLU A 29 32.41 15.48 -6.11
CA GLU A 29 32.29 15.36 -4.65
C GLU A 29 30.90 15.84 -4.20
N GLU A 30 29.88 15.00 -4.33
CA GLU A 30 28.57 15.26 -3.73
C GLU A 30 28.08 13.95 -3.08
N ASN A 31 27.48 14.05 -1.89
CA ASN A 31 26.88 12.98 -1.06
C ASN A 31 27.73 12.48 0.13
N LEU A 32 28.17 13.39 1.00
CA LEU A 32 28.89 13.05 2.23
C LEU A 32 27.99 13.15 3.47
N MET A 33 28.29 12.31 4.47
CA MET A 33 27.69 12.43 5.81
C MET A 33 28.46 13.49 6.58
N ILE A 34 27.74 14.45 7.15
CA ILE A 34 28.33 15.62 7.80
C ILE A 34 27.99 15.58 9.29
N ILE A 35 28.96 15.98 10.11
CA ILE A 35 28.75 16.21 11.54
C ILE A 35 28.81 17.71 11.75
N ASN A 36 27.72 18.32 12.23
CA ASN A 36 27.69 19.72 12.58
C ASN A 36 28.41 19.92 13.94
N PRO A 37 29.58 20.58 13.97
CA PRO A 37 30.36 20.73 15.19
C PRO A 37 29.74 21.69 16.21
N GLU A 38 28.82 22.58 15.79
CA GLU A 38 28.12 23.51 16.68
C GLU A 38 27.00 22.81 17.47
N ILE A 39 26.44 21.73 16.92
CA ILE A 39 25.36 20.94 17.54
C ILE A 39 25.95 19.74 18.30
N CYS A 40 27.06 19.18 17.84
CA CYS A 40 27.68 18.01 18.46
C CYS A 40 28.29 18.37 19.83
N ALA A 41 27.60 18.02 20.91
CA ALA A 41 28.05 18.22 22.28
C ALA A 41 28.28 16.88 23.04
N PRO A 42 29.49 16.29 22.96
CA PRO A 42 29.89 15.07 23.68
C PRO A 42 29.76 15.09 25.20
N THR A 43 29.59 16.26 25.81
CA THR A 43 29.33 16.40 27.25
C THR A 43 27.89 16.05 27.63
N ILE A 44 26.98 15.98 26.65
CA ILE A 44 25.53 15.78 26.84
C ILE A 44 25.09 14.37 26.39
N CYS A 45 25.89 13.68 25.59
CA CYS A 45 25.59 12.33 25.07
C CYS A 45 26.70 11.33 25.41
N LYS A 46 26.43 10.03 25.31
CA LYS A 46 27.41 8.96 25.57
C LYS A 46 27.93 8.31 24.27
N TYR A 47 28.10 9.11 23.23
CA TYR A 47 28.64 8.67 21.93
C TYR A 47 27.84 7.54 21.26
N GLU A 48 26.52 7.57 21.43
CA GLU A 48 25.57 6.58 20.92
C GLU A 48 25.67 6.42 19.40
N CYS A 49 26.01 7.49 18.68
CA CYS A 49 26.22 7.49 17.23
C CYS A 49 27.38 6.58 16.79
N ALA A 50 28.47 6.54 17.56
CA ALA A 50 29.63 5.69 17.29
C ALA A 50 29.39 4.25 17.72
N GLU A 51 28.73 4.04 18.86
CA GLU A 51 28.33 2.70 19.27
C GLU A 51 27.37 2.07 18.25
N ALA A 52 26.40 2.84 17.75
CA ALA A 52 25.51 2.40 16.69
C ALA A 52 26.26 2.09 15.39
N CYS A 53 27.26 2.89 15.03
CA CYS A 53 28.09 2.62 13.85
C CYS A 53 28.92 1.33 14.01
N ASN A 54 29.54 1.14 15.17
CA ASN A 54 30.32 -0.04 15.50
C ASN A 54 29.46 -1.31 15.59
N ARG A 55 28.22 -1.20 16.08
CA ARG A 55 27.28 -2.34 16.10
C ARG A 55 26.98 -2.89 14.70
N ILE A 56 26.98 -2.02 13.68
CA ILE A 56 26.75 -2.42 12.28
C ILE A 56 28.05 -2.89 11.59
N HIS A 57 29.18 -2.22 11.86
CA HIS A 57 30.39 -2.37 11.06
C HIS A 57 31.59 -2.99 11.80
N GLY A 58 31.45 -3.25 13.10
CA GLY A 58 32.51 -3.77 13.96
C GLY A 58 33.79 -2.91 13.92
N ARG A 59 34.95 -3.57 13.89
CA ARG A 59 36.28 -2.91 13.83
C ARG A 59 36.50 -2.05 12.58
N LYS A 60 35.63 -2.13 11.58
CA LYS A 60 35.67 -1.30 10.35
C LYS A 60 34.65 -0.17 10.40
N ALA A 61 34.23 0.26 11.59
CA ALA A 61 33.28 1.35 11.75
C ALA A 61 33.78 2.63 11.05
N PRO A 62 33.02 3.18 10.08
CA PRO A 62 33.40 4.41 9.41
C PRO A 62 33.34 5.63 10.32
N LEU A 63 32.56 5.61 11.41
CA LEU A 63 32.51 6.68 12.40
C LEU A 63 33.33 6.31 13.63
N TYR A 64 34.34 7.12 13.96
CA TYR A 64 35.32 6.84 15.02
C TYR A 64 35.79 8.13 15.72
N TYR A 65 36.51 7.99 16.83
CA TYR A 65 37.13 9.10 17.57
C TYR A 65 38.64 9.01 17.49
N THR A 66 39.30 10.17 17.49
CA THR A 66 40.74 10.29 17.70
C THR A 66 40.99 10.78 19.13
N LYS A 67 42.22 10.60 19.64
CA LYS A 67 42.58 11.10 20.98
C LYS A 67 42.53 12.62 21.09
N ASP A 68 42.57 13.31 19.94
CA ASP A 68 42.70 14.76 19.85
C ASP A 68 41.38 15.47 19.49
N SER A 69 40.28 14.73 19.29
CA SER A 69 38.97 15.29 18.98
C SER A 69 37.86 14.64 19.80
N LEU A 70 37.08 15.46 20.50
CA LEU A 70 35.86 15.03 21.20
C LEU A 70 34.69 14.80 20.23
N ILE A 71 34.73 15.40 19.04
CA ILE A 71 33.73 15.24 17.98
C ILE A 71 34.12 14.02 17.13
N PRO A 72 33.16 13.12 16.79
CA PRO A 72 33.47 11.97 15.96
C PRO A 72 33.89 12.40 14.55
N LEU A 73 34.72 11.59 13.91
CA LEU A 73 35.09 11.74 12.50
C LEU A 73 34.46 10.60 11.69
N ILE A 74 34.14 10.88 10.43
CA ILE A 74 33.59 9.89 9.51
C ILE A 74 34.60 9.65 8.38
N ASN A 75 35.05 8.40 8.25
CA ASN A 75 35.71 7.93 7.05
C ASN A 75 34.67 7.71 5.96
N VAL A 76 34.53 8.71 5.09
CA VAL A 76 33.55 8.75 4.01
C VAL A 76 33.70 7.59 3.02
N ASN A 77 34.92 7.10 2.79
CA ASN A 77 35.20 6.00 1.87
C ASN A 77 34.78 4.63 2.43
N MET A 78 34.64 4.52 3.76
CA MET A 78 34.15 3.30 4.43
C MET A 78 32.67 3.38 4.81
N CYS A 79 32.04 4.54 4.60
CA CYS A 79 30.66 4.76 5.00
C CYS A 79 29.67 4.02 4.09
N THR A 80 28.93 3.07 4.65
CA THR A 80 27.89 2.32 3.91
C THR A 80 26.54 3.04 3.83
N ARG A 81 26.43 4.22 4.45
CA ARG A 81 25.19 5.02 4.50
C ARG A 81 23.99 4.29 5.13
N CYS A 82 24.21 3.41 6.10
CA CYS A 82 23.15 2.72 6.84
C CYS A 82 22.35 3.65 7.80
N LEU A 83 22.80 4.90 7.98
CA LEU A 83 22.24 5.96 8.83
C LEU A 83 22.10 5.58 10.32
N ALA A 84 22.81 4.54 10.78
CA ALA A 84 22.77 4.11 12.18
C ALA A 84 23.22 5.21 13.14
N CYS A 85 24.28 5.95 12.78
CA CYS A 85 24.79 7.06 13.56
C CYS A 85 23.83 8.27 13.62
N VAL A 86 23.11 8.55 12.53
CA VAL A 86 22.11 9.63 12.45
C VAL A 86 20.94 9.32 13.38
N ARG A 87 20.37 8.12 13.27
CA ARG A 87 19.24 7.69 14.13
C ARG A 87 19.61 7.62 15.61
N ALA A 88 20.88 7.33 15.92
CA ALA A 88 21.35 7.20 17.29
C ALA A 88 21.86 8.52 17.89
N CYS A 89 22.01 9.59 17.11
CA CYS A 89 22.49 10.87 17.63
C CYS A 89 21.35 11.59 18.37
N PRO A 90 21.40 11.71 19.72
CA PRO A 90 20.31 12.35 20.47
C PRO A 90 20.20 13.86 20.22
N LEU A 91 21.25 14.47 19.66
CA LEU A 91 21.32 15.90 19.37
C LEU A 91 21.06 16.21 17.89
N ASN A 92 20.82 15.20 17.04
CA ASN A 92 20.69 15.37 15.58
C ASN A 92 21.87 16.12 14.93
N ALA A 93 23.07 15.98 15.49
CA ALA A 93 24.27 16.66 15.00
C ALA A 93 24.86 16.02 13.72
N ILE A 94 24.33 14.88 13.27
CA ILE A 94 24.81 14.18 12.08
C ILE A 94 23.69 14.19 11.04
N SER A 95 23.98 14.72 9.87
CA SER A 95 23.02 14.83 8.76
C SER A 95 23.67 14.41 7.44
N PHE A 96 22.82 14.23 6.44
CA PHE A 96 23.24 14.04 5.06
C PHE A 96 23.03 15.36 4.31
N GLU A 97 23.96 15.73 3.43
CA GLU A 97 24.09 17.08 2.86
C GLU A 97 22.86 17.58 2.07
N SER A 98 21.89 16.72 1.75
CA SER A 98 20.60 17.15 1.17
C SER A 98 19.64 17.84 2.16
N ASP A 99 19.95 17.88 3.46
CA ASP A 99 19.00 18.30 4.52
C ASP A 99 19.14 19.77 5.00
N ASN A 100 20.03 20.58 4.43
CA ASN A 100 20.27 21.95 4.90
C ASN A 100 19.09 22.94 4.70
N ASN A 101 18.01 22.54 4.02
CA ASN A 101 16.80 23.36 3.87
C ASN A 101 15.78 23.23 5.02
N HIS A 102 16.08 22.50 6.09
CA HIS A 102 15.10 22.19 7.14
C HIS A 102 15.03 23.20 8.31
N GLN A 103 15.97 24.15 8.42
CA GLN A 103 16.06 25.02 9.62
C GLN A 103 15.22 26.32 9.58
N GLU A 104 14.70 26.77 8.44
CA GLU A 104 13.93 28.03 8.37
C GLU A 104 12.43 27.92 8.73
N LYS A 105 11.85 26.71 8.82
CA LYS A 105 10.38 26.54 8.95
C LYS A 105 9.81 26.57 10.38
N LEU A 106 10.62 26.79 11.41
CA LEU A 106 10.18 26.70 12.81
C LEU A 106 9.66 28.01 13.44
N ARG A 107 9.52 29.11 12.67
CA ARG A 107 9.13 30.42 13.23
C ARG A 107 7.67 30.85 13.09
N HIS A 108 6.80 30.06 12.45
CA HIS A 108 5.39 30.44 12.28
C HIS A 108 4.41 29.36 12.72
N ILE A 109 4.28 29.14 14.04
CA ILE A 109 3.08 28.53 14.62
C ILE A 109 2.70 29.32 15.87
N SER A 110 1.74 30.23 15.72
CA SER A 110 1.08 30.91 16.83
C SER A 110 -0.36 31.24 16.44
N LYS A 111 -1.30 30.49 17.05
CA LYS A 111 -2.71 30.81 17.31
C LYS A 111 -3.59 30.89 16.04
N THR A 112 -4.79 30.31 15.97
CA THR A 112 -5.89 30.35 16.94
C THR A 112 -6.86 29.19 16.75
N ASN A 113 -7.47 28.79 17.87
CA ASN A 113 -8.63 27.92 18.00
C ASN A 113 -9.80 28.30 17.08
N ASN A 114 -10.49 27.29 16.55
CA ASN A 114 -11.94 27.30 16.42
C ASN A 114 -12.50 25.91 16.78
N SER A 115 -13.56 25.93 17.58
CA SER A 115 -14.29 24.78 18.08
C SER A 115 -15.01 24.04 16.93
N PRO A 116 -15.00 22.69 16.87
CA PRO A 116 -15.77 21.95 15.89
C PRO A 116 -17.24 21.79 16.34
N LEU A 117 -18.12 21.88 15.35
CA LEU A 117 -19.52 21.48 15.38
C LEU A 117 -19.66 20.04 15.91
N GLU A 118 -20.54 19.80 16.87
CA GLU A 118 -20.96 18.45 17.27
C GLU A 118 -21.66 17.76 16.08
N GLY A 119 -21.20 16.56 15.64
CA GLY A 119 -21.99 15.83 14.63
C GLY A 119 -21.47 14.60 13.89
N LYS A 120 -20.30 14.00 14.16
CA LYS A 120 -19.94 12.59 13.88
C LYS A 120 -18.49 12.39 14.30
N LYS A 121 -18.20 11.50 15.25
CA LYS A 121 -16.81 11.19 15.61
C LYS A 121 -16.18 10.40 14.46
N SER A 122 -15.34 11.04 13.66
CA SER A 122 -14.56 10.40 12.61
C SER A 122 -13.53 9.41 13.21
N PRO A 123 -13.30 8.23 12.59
CA PRO A 123 -12.28 7.27 13.03
C PRO A 123 -10.84 7.67 12.68
N TYR A 124 -10.66 8.83 12.03
CA TYR A 124 -9.38 9.42 11.66
C TYR A 124 -9.46 10.96 11.65
N GLU A 125 -8.32 11.62 11.69
CA GLU A 125 -8.21 13.08 11.64
C GLU A 125 -7.79 13.56 10.25
N VAL A 126 -8.46 14.61 9.75
CA VAL A 126 -8.19 15.26 8.45
C VAL A 126 -7.95 16.74 8.71
N ALA A 127 -6.95 17.31 8.04
CA ALA A 127 -6.61 18.73 8.16
C ALA A 127 -7.59 19.60 7.36
N ASP A 128 -7.83 20.82 7.84
CA ASP A 128 -8.76 21.77 7.19
C ASP A 128 -8.32 22.15 5.77
N ASP A 129 -7.03 22.07 5.47
CA ASP A 129 -6.43 22.37 4.18
C ASP A 129 -6.23 21.12 3.30
N TYR A 130 -6.81 19.98 3.68
CA TYR A 130 -6.75 18.74 2.90
C TYR A 130 -7.20 18.95 1.45
N ARG A 131 -6.51 18.30 0.52
CA ARG A 131 -6.83 18.31 -0.91
C ARG A 131 -6.93 16.87 -1.41
N PRO A 132 -7.93 16.55 -2.26
CA PRO A 132 -8.01 15.22 -2.87
C PRO A 132 -6.77 14.94 -3.74
N MET A 133 -6.32 13.68 -3.72
CA MET A 133 -5.10 13.27 -4.41
C MET A 133 -5.24 13.34 -5.93
N ASN A 134 -4.15 13.65 -6.65
CA ASN A 134 -4.06 13.41 -8.08
C ASN A 134 -3.54 11.97 -8.31
N GLU A 135 -4.30 11.11 -9.01
CA GLU A 135 -3.89 9.70 -9.21
C GLU A 135 -2.57 9.59 -10.00
N ALA A 136 -2.27 10.56 -10.87
CA ALA A 136 -1.01 10.62 -11.61
C ALA A 136 0.23 10.73 -10.69
N GLN A 137 0.05 11.14 -9.43
CA GLN A 137 1.13 11.19 -8.44
C GLN A 137 1.33 9.86 -7.71
N THR A 138 0.42 8.88 -7.85
CA THR A 138 0.63 7.56 -7.25
C THR A 138 1.88 6.90 -7.81
N VAL A 139 2.57 6.10 -6.98
CA VAL A 139 3.81 5.42 -7.40
C VAL A 139 3.63 4.61 -8.69
N PHE A 140 2.49 3.94 -8.85
CA PHE A 140 2.20 3.13 -10.04
C PHE A 140 1.95 3.97 -11.29
N ALA A 141 1.29 5.13 -11.18
CA ALA A 141 1.15 6.05 -12.31
C ALA A 141 2.53 6.59 -12.74
N ARG A 142 3.38 6.94 -11.76
CA ARG A 142 4.72 7.47 -12.03
C ARG A 142 5.64 6.45 -12.70
N VAL A 143 5.60 5.18 -12.30
CA VAL A 143 6.30 4.08 -13.01
C VAL A 143 5.92 4.04 -14.49
N GLN A 144 4.64 4.28 -14.80
CA GLN A 144 4.13 4.19 -16.17
C GLN A 144 4.37 5.47 -17.00
N PHE A 145 4.29 6.65 -16.37
CA PHE A 145 4.12 7.92 -17.07
C PHE A 145 5.09 9.06 -16.67
N ASP A 146 5.87 8.92 -15.60
CA ASP A 146 6.82 9.96 -15.14
C ASP A 146 8.27 9.60 -15.52
N PRO A 147 8.85 10.19 -16.58
CA PRO A 147 10.21 9.89 -17.02
C PRO A 147 11.29 10.32 -16.03
N ASN A 148 10.97 11.18 -15.06
CA ASN A 148 11.90 11.62 -14.02
C ASN A 148 11.86 10.71 -12.78
N PHE A 149 10.94 9.74 -12.74
CA PHE A 149 10.89 8.79 -11.63
C PHE A 149 12.01 7.75 -11.73
N VAL A 150 12.70 7.48 -10.63
CA VAL A 150 13.87 6.57 -10.59
C VAL A 150 13.56 5.13 -11.07
N TYR A 151 12.28 4.75 -11.00
CA TYR A 151 11.79 3.45 -11.45
C TYR A 151 10.90 3.53 -12.70
N TYR A 152 11.00 4.60 -13.48
CA TYR A 152 10.26 4.74 -14.73
C TYR A 152 10.47 3.51 -15.64
N LYS A 153 9.35 2.94 -16.12
CA LYS A 153 9.27 1.71 -16.94
C LYS A 153 9.84 0.43 -16.31
N LYS A 154 10.20 0.43 -15.03
CA LYS A 154 10.57 -0.78 -14.29
C LYS A 154 9.32 -1.32 -13.61
N THR A 155 8.61 -2.22 -14.27
CA THR A 155 7.39 -2.83 -13.73
C THR A 155 7.72 -3.79 -12.58
N GLU A 156 6.69 -4.26 -11.88
CA GLU A 156 6.79 -5.16 -10.74
C GLU A 156 7.53 -6.47 -11.04
N PHE A 157 7.52 -6.93 -12.29
CA PHE A 157 8.23 -8.15 -12.73
C PHE A 157 9.64 -7.88 -13.26
N PHE A 158 10.15 -6.63 -13.21
CA PHE A 158 11.44 -6.27 -13.79
C PHE A 158 12.61 -7.14 -13.29
N GLY A 159 12.65 -7.48 -11.99
CA GLY A 159 13.68 -8.35 -11.41
C GLY A 159 13.41 -9.85 -11.50
N ALA A 160 12.33 -10.29 -12.16
CA ALA A 160 11.87 -11.68 -12.10
C ALA A 160 12.92 -12.67 -12.59
N GLU A 161 13.51 -12.43 -13.77
CA GLU A 161 14.52 -13.31 -14.36
C GLU A 161 15.76 -13.47 -13.46
N ASN A 162 16.16 -12.40 -12.77
CA ASN A 162 17.26 -12.45 -11.80
C ASN A 162 16.90 -13.27 -10.55
N MET A 163 15.64 -13.28 -10.13
CA MET A 163 15.19 -14.09 -9.00
C MET A 163 15.02 -15.56 -9.37
N ILE A 164 14.56 -15.85 -10.60
CA ILE A 164 14.44 -17.20 -11.16
C ILE A 164 15.82 -17.85 -11.27
N SER A 165 16.83 -17.12 -11.77
CA SER A 165 18.19 -17.65 -11.96
C SER A 165 18.87 -18.08 -10.65
N LYS A 166 18.42 -17.57 -9.50
CA LYS A 166 18.95 -17.96 -8.17
C LYS A 166 18.46 -19.33 -7.69
N GLY A 167 17.48 -19.94 -8.35
CA GLY A 167 16.98 -21.28 -7.98
C GLY A 167 16.35 -21.35 -6.58
N LEU A 168 15.81 -20.23 -6.08
CA LEU A 168 15.18 -20.16 -4.76
C LEU A 168 13.77 -20.79 -4.79
N VAL A 169 13.42 -21.50 -3.71
CA VAL A 169 12.09 -22.10 -3.56
C VAL A 169 11.00 -21.01 -3.61
N GLY A 170 10.01 -21.18 -4.48
CA GLY A 170 8.90 -20.23 -4.72
C GLY A 170 9.22 -19.06 -5.65
N TYR A 171 10.44 -19.00 -6.21
CA TYR A 171 10.80 -18.08 -7.29
C TYR A 171 11.00 -18.84 -8.61
N GLY A 172 10.32 -19.97 -8.78
CA GLY A 172 10.40 -20.77 -10.01
C GLY A 172 9.63 -20.14 -11.17
N ARG A 173 9.91 -20.63 -12.39
CA ARG A 173 9.20 -20.22 -13.61
C ARG A 173 7.69 -20.46 -13.49
N PHE A 174 7.29 -21.61 -12.96
CA PHE A 174 5.88 -21.95 -12.77
C PHE A 174 5.15 -20.90 -11.93
N GLU A 175 5.68 -20.56 -10.76
CA GLU A 175 5.04 -19.58 -9.89
C GLU A 175 5.06 -18.16 -10.47
N HIS A 176 6.11 -17.80 -11.21
CA HIS A 176 6.17 -16.53 -11.92
C HIS A 176 5.05 -16.42 -12.96
N GLU A 177 4.97 -17.37 -13.90
CA GLU A 177 3.97 -17.33 -14.96
C GLU A 177 2.55 -17.42 -14.40
N LEU A 178 2.35 -18.21 -13.35
CA LEU A 178 1.08 -18.25 -12.63
C LEU A 178 0.74 -16.87 -12.03
N SER A 179 1.73 -16.20 -11.42
CA SER A 179 1.51 -14.87 -10.85
C SER A 179 1.12 -13.84 -11.90
N VAL A 180 1.74 -13.85 -13.08
CA VAL A 180 1.38 -13.00 -14.22
C VAL A 180 -0.01 -13.35 -14.74
N ALA A 181 -0.32 -14.64 -14.92
CA ALA A 181 -1.62 -15.10 -15.40
C ALA A 181 -2.77 -14.70 -14.46
N ALA A 182 -2.51 -14.66 -13.15
CA ALA A 182 -3.51 -14.32 -12.14
C ALA A 182 -4.04 -12.87 -12.28
N TRP A 183 -3.33 -11.99 -12.99
CA TRP A 183 -3.74 -10.60 -13.26
C TRP A 183 -4.64 -10.42 -14.49
N ASN A 184 -4.80 -11.46 -15.32
CA ASN A 184 -5.39 -11.34 -16.66
C ASN A 184 -6.75 -10.63 -16.67
N LEU A 185 -7.67 -11.03 -15.78
CA LEU A 185 -9.02 -10.44 -15.75
C LEU A 185 -8.99 -9.00 -15.23
N TYR A 186 -8.17 -8.71 -14.22
CA TYR A 186 -8.05 -7.35 -13.71
C TYR A 186 -7.46 -6.40 -14.75
N ASP A 187 -6.40 -6.79 -15.44
CA ASP A 187 -5.75 -5.92 -16.43
C ASP A 187 -6.61 -5.71 -17.68
N SER A 188 -7.45 -6.70 -18.01
CA SER A 188 -8.43 -6.61 -19.10
C SER A 188 -9.79 -6.04 -18.69
N ARG A 189 -9.99 -5.65 -17.41
CA ARG A 189 -11.31 -5.27 -16.87
C ARG A 189 -12.06 -4.21 -17.66
N HIS A 190 -11.33 -3.23 -18.21
CA HIS A 190 -11.91 -2.14 -19.02
C HIS A 190 -12.38 -2.60 -20.41
N SER A 191 -11.99 -3.79 -20.84
CA SER A 191 -12.37 -4.38 -22.13
C SER A 191 -13.58 -5.31 -22.01
N ILE A 192 -14.03 -5.63 -20.80
CA ILE A 192 -15.19 -6.48 -20.56
C ILE A 192 -16.43 -5.71 -20.97
N THR A 193 -16.94 -6.01 -22.16
CA THR A 193 -18.19 -5.46 -22.68
C THR A 193 -19.10 -6.61 -23.08
N ARG A 194 -20.37 -6.54 -22.69
CA ARG A 194 -21.38 -7.49 -23.15
C ARG A 194 -22.44 -6.75 -23.94
N PRO A 195 -22.50 -6.92 -25.27
CA PRO A 195 -23.69 -6.53 -26.02
C PRO A 195 -24.82 -7.51 -25.67
N GLY A 196 -26.02 -6.98 -25.43
CA GLY A 196 -27.19 -7.81 -25.18
C GLY A 196 -27.30 -8.42 -23.78
N VAL A 197 -28.37 -9.17 -23.57
CA VAL A 197 -28.69 -9.90 -22.34
C VAL A 197 -29.07 -11.33 -22.68
N GLY A 198 -28.40 -12.31 -22.09
CA GLY A 198 -28.67 -13.72 -22.38
C GLY A 198 -28.37 -14.04 -23.84
N LEU A 199 -29.38 -14.57 -24.54
CA LEU A 199 -29.35 -14.86 -25.98
C LEU A 199 -29.88 -13.69 -26.84
N ASP A 200 -30.38 -12.62 -26.22
CA ASP A 200 -30.89 -11.44 -26.90
C ASP A 200 -29.75 -10.42 -27.08
N ALA A 201 -29.26 -10.26 -28.29
CA ALA A 201 -28.17 -9.35 -28.62
C ALA A 201 -28.57 -7.86 -28.58
N GLU A 202 -29.87 -7.55 -28.63
CA GLU A 202 -30.40 -6.19 -28.69
C GLU A 202 -30.83 -5.67 -27.31
N ALA A 203 -31.04 -6.56 -26.34
CA ALA A 203 -31.43 -6.19 -24.98
C ALA A 203 -30.43 -5.25 -24.31
N ARG A 204 -30.95 -4.18 -23.71
CA ARG A 204 -30.15 -3.20 -22.96
C ARG A 204 -29.94 -3.66 -21.52
N GLU A 205 -28.74 -3.42 -21.02
CA GLU A 205 -28.39 -3.63 -19.61
C GLU A 205 -28.87 -2.45 -18.75
N SER A 206 -30.18 -2.26 -18.73
CA SER A 206 -30.87 -1.21 -17.98
C SER A 206 -32.26 -1.70 -17.59
N GLY A 207 -32.64 -1.48 -16.34
CA GLY A 207 -33.99 -1.77 -15.86
C GLY A 207 -34.78 -0.53 -15.46
N ASN A 208 -36.02 -0.76 -15.06
CA ASN A 208 -36.84 0.24 -14.38
C ASN A 208 -36.66 0.10 -12.87
N ARG A 209 -36.81 1.21 -12.13
CA ARG A 209 -36.75 1.24 -10.65
C ARG A 209 -37.99 0.58 -10.04
N SER A 210 -38.11 -0.73 -10.19
CA SER A 210 -39.23 -1.53 -9.69
C SER A 210 -39.19 -1.70 -8.17
N VAL A 211 -38.00 -1.71 -7.58
CA VAL A 211 -37.78 -1.68 -6.13
C VAL A 211 -37.16 -0.36 -5.76
N THR A 212 -37.78 0.38 -4.83
CA THR A 212 -37.32 1.71 -4.42
C THR A 212 -37.08 1.85 -2.92
N ASN A 213 -37.49 0.86 -2.12
CA ASN A 213 -37.30 0.88 -0.68
C ASN A 213 -35.81 0.73 -0.32
N PRO A 214 -35.18 1.71 0.36
CA PRO A 214 -33.75 1.65 0.67
C PRO A 214 -33.32 0.45 1.53
N THR A 215 -34.20 -0.03 2.42
CA THR A 215 -33.92 -1.20 3.26
C THR A 215 -33.83 -2.46 2.42
N GLU A 216 -34.79 -2.65 1.52
CA GLU A 216 -34.84 -3.80 0.62
C GLU A 216 -33.65 -3.78 -0.35
N LEU A 217 -33.39 -2.64 -0.99
CA LEU A 217 -32.26 -2.45 -1.89
C LEU A 217 -30.92 -2.75 -1.19
N THR A 218 -30.76 -2.28 0.05
CA THR A 218 -29.56 -2.56 0.85
C THR A 218 -29.37 -4.06 1.09
N GLN A 219 -30.44 -4.77 1.43
CA GLN A 219 -30.39 -6.22 1.62
C GLN A 219 -30.09 -6.94 0.30
N MET A 220 -30.69 -6.53 -0.81
CA MET A 220 -30.44 -7.09 -2.13
C MET A 220 -28.97 -6.92 -2.54
N ILE A 221 -28.42 -5.71 -2.40
CA ILE A 221 -27.02 -5.41 -2.75
C ILE A 221 -26.05 -6.22 -1.90
N LYS A 222 -26.25 -6.29 -0.58
CA LYS A 222 -25.37 -7.09 0.29
C LYS A 222 -25.46 -8.59 -0.04
N LYS A 223 -26.63 -9.11 -0.40
CA LYS A 223 -26.80 -10.50 -0.85
C LYS A 223 -26.13 -10.75 -2.19
N ALA A 224 -26.34 -9.87 -3.17
CA ALA A 224 -25.76 -9.98 -4.51
C ALA A 224 -24.23 -9.95 -4.47
N ALA A 225 -23.64 -8.97 -3.78
CA ALA A 225 -22.20 -8.84 -3.63
C ALA A 225 -21.57 -10.09 -2.99
N LYS A 226 -22.19 -10.63 -1.93
CA LYS A 226 -21.74 -11.89 -1.30
C LYS A 226 -21.91 -13.10 -2.21
N PHE A 227 -23.02 -13.18 -2.95
CA PHE A 227 -23.27 -14.24 -3.91
C PHE A 227 -22.20 -14.27 -5.01
N PHE A 228 -21.78 -13.11 -5.51
CA PHE A 228 -20.71 -13.01 -6.50
C PHE A 228 -19.30 -13.28 -5.93
N GLY A 229 -19.13 -13.29 -4.61
CA GLY A 229 -17.89 -13.71 -3.96
C GLY A 229 -17.22 -12.68 -3.05
N ALA A 230 -17.88 -11.56 -2.72
CA ALA A 230 -17.34 -10.65 -1.72
C ALA A 230 -17.43 -11.27 -0.30
N ASP A 231 -16.31 -11.33 0.42
CA ASP A 231 -16.27 -11.84 1.79
C ASP A 231 -16.87 -10.85 2.79
N LEU A 232 -16.60 -9.54 2.59
CA LEU A 232 -17.20 -8.46 3.36
C LEU A 232 -17.82 -7.42 2.43
N VAL A 233 -18.93 -6.83 2.86
CA VAL A 233 -19.65 -5.78 2.13
C VAL A 233 -20.10 -4.72 3.10
N GLY A 234 -19.75 -3.47 2.82
CA GLY A 234 -20.15 -2.30 3.59
C GLY A 234 -20.59 -1.19 2.65
N ILE A 235 -21.45 -0.31 3.11
CA ILE A 235 -22.00 0.80 2.32
C ILE A 235 -21.72 2.10 3.05
N THR A 236 -21.31 3.14 2.35
CA THR A 236 -21.11 4.48 2.93
C THR A 236 -21.64 5.57 2.01
N GLU A 237 -21.88 6.76 2.57
CA GLU A 237 -21.93 7.98 1.78
C GLU A 237 -20.59 8.13 1.04
N LEU A 238 -20.64 8.58 -0.22
CA LEU A 238 -19.43 8.89 -0.95
C LEU A 238 -18.84 10.20 -0.41
N ASN A 239 -17.84 10.08 0.46
CA ASN A 239 -17.02 11.22 0.82
C ASN A 239 -16.15 11.63 -0.37
N ARG A 240 -16.42 12.81 -0.94
CA ARG A 240 -15.76 13.32 -2.14
C ARG A 240 -14.30 13.69 -1.91
N ASP A 241 -13.87 13.87 -0.66
CA ASP A 241 -12.45 14.05 -0.30
C ASP A 241 -11.58 12.86 -0.71
N TRP A 242 -12.19 11.67 -0.82
CA TRP A 242 -11.50 10.44 -1.20
C TRP A 242 -11.48 10.17 -2.69
N LEU A 243 -12.15 11.00 -3.51
CA LEU A 243 -12.05 10.91 -4.97
C LEU A 243 -10.66 11.37 -5.44
N TYR A 244 -10.12 10.74 -6.46
CA TYR A 244 -8.99 11.30 -7.17
C TYR A 244 -9.46 12.49 -8.02
N THR A 245 -8.62 13.52 -8.14
CA THR A 245 -8.91 14.69 -8.99
C THR A 245 -8.73 14.36 -10.48
N HIS A 246 -7.69 13.59 -10.80
CA HIS A 246 -7.33 13.18 -12.15
C HIS A 246 -6.95 11.71 -12.16
N ASP A 247 -7.12 11.06 -13.31
CA ASP A 247 -6.64 9.71 -13.58
C ASP A 247 -5.10 9.67 -13.73
N ARG A 248 -4.56 8.46 -13.88
CA ARG A 248 -3.11 8.24 -14.07
C ARG A 248 -2.48 8.97 -15.25
N ARG A 249 -3.28 9.38 -16.24
CA ARG A 249 -2.82 10.11 -17.44
C ARG A 249 -3.04 11.62 -17.32
N GLY A 250 -3.53 12.09 -16.17
CA GLY A 250 -3.78 13.49 -15.90
C GLY A 250 -5.11 14.01 -16.46
N LYS A 251 -6.04 13.13 -16.85
CA LYS A 251 -7.40 13.54 -17.24
C LYS A 251 -8.28 13.66 -15.99
N THR A 252 -9.07 14.71 -15.88
CA THR A 252 -9.98 14.90 -14.73
C THR A 252 -11.01 13.76 -14.63
N TYR A 253 -11.29 13.33 -13.40
CA TYR A 253 -12.48 12.52 -13.12
C TYR A 253 -13.70 13.42 -13.04
N ASP A 254 -14.79 13.01 -13.69
CA ASP A 254 -16.09 13.68 -13.63
C ASP A 254 -17.13 12.69 -13.07
N ILE A 255 -17.35 12.76 -11.76
CA ILE A 255 -18.31 11.90 -11.05
C ILE A 255 -19.52 12.76 -10.67
N PRO A 256 -20.71 12.53 -11.26
CA PRO A 256 -21.90 13.31 -10.97
C PRO A 256 -22.25 13.33 -9.48
N ASP A 257 -22.81 14.43 -8.98
CA ASP A 257 -23.24 14.55 -7.57
C ASP A 257 -24.39 13.60 -7.21
N THR A 258 -25.12 13.10 -8.21
CA THR A 258 -26.13 12.06 -8.04
C THR A 258 -25.53 10.73 -7.60
N ILE A 259 -24.26 10.46 -7.95
CA ILE A 259 -23.51 9.32 -7.47
C ILE A 259 -22.99 9.64 -6.07
N ASN A 260 -23.74 9.20 -5.06
CA ASN A 260 -23.52 9.61 -3.67
C ASN A 260 -23.37 8.44 -2.69
N ARG A 261 -23.41 7.19 -3.17
CA ARG A 261 -23.14 5.99 -2.38
C ARG A 261 -21.90 5.28 -2.89
N ALA A 262 -21.14 4.71 -1.96
CA ALA A 262 -20.10 3.75 -2.25
C ALA A 262 -20.46 2.41 -1.61
N ILE A 263 -20.54 1.36 -2.42
CA ILE A 263 -20.61 -0.03 -1.98
C ILE A 263 -19.16 -0.53 -1.97
N VAL A 264 -18.62 -0.79 -0.79
CA VAL A 264 -17.24 -1.25 -0.60
C VAL A 264 -17.25 -2.73 -0.28
N MET A 265 -16.39 -3.48 -0.94
CA MET A 265 -16.28 -4.93 -0.79
C MET A 265 -14.85 -5.31 -0.44
N ALA A 266 -14.69 -6.31 0.42
CA ALA A 266 -13.39 -6.91 0.71
C ALA A 266 -13.36 -8.36 0.22
N ILE A 267 -12.28 -8.73 -0.46
CA ILE A 267 -12.02 -10.06 -1.00
C ILE A 267 -10.80 -10.63 -0.28
N GLU A 268 -10.97 -11.75 0.41
CA GLU A 268 -9.90 -12.44 1.13
C GLU A 268 -8.87 -13.01 0.15
N MET A 269 -7.58 -12.82 0.45
CA MET A 269 -6.50 -13.53 -0.23
C MET A 269 -6.13 -14.82 0.52
N ASP A 270 -5.66 -15.84 -0.21
CA ASP A 270 -5.30 -17.13 0.41
C ASP A 270 -4.26 -16.98 1.53
N TYR A 271 -4.61 -17.44 2.74
CA TYR A 271 -3.75 -17.33 3.93
C TYR A 271 -2.43 -18.07 3.84
N ASP A 272 -2.42 -19.26 3.23
CA ASP A 272 -1.24 -20.09 3.18
C ASP A 272 -0.29 -19.61 2.08
N ALA A 273 -0.81 -19.15 0.94
CA ALA A 273 -0.04 -18.51 -0.13
C ALA A 273 0.53 -17.15 0.29
N ILE A 274 -0.26 -16.25 0.89
CA ILE A 274 0.27 -14.99 1.46
C ILE A 274 1.35 -15.26 2.53
N GLY A 275 1.21 -16.38 3.23
CA GLY A 275 2.22 -16.89 4.16
C GLY A 275 3.61 -17.08 3.56
N THR A 276 3.74 -17.25 2.24
CA THR A 276 5.02 -17.50 1.56
C THR A 276 5.72 -16.23 1.10
N SER A 277 5.08 -15.06 1.23
CA SER A 277 5.66 -13.75 0.86
C SER A 277 7.11 -13.63 1.32
N PRO A 278 8.03 -13.08 0.51
CA PRO A 278 7.78 -12.33 -0.73
C PRO A 278 7.92 -13.13 -2.04
N THR A 279 7.75 -14.45 -2.01
CA THR A 279 7.87 -15.32 -3.19
C THR A 279 6.77 -15.10 -4.24
N PHE A 280 6.98 -15.55 -5.48
CA PHE A 280 5.97 -15.49 -6.55
C PHE A 280 4.66 -16.20 -6.20
N THR A 281 4.69 -17.24 -5.36
CA THR A 281 3.47 -17.90 -4.85
C THR A 281 2.51 -16.91 -4.15
N SER A 282 3.04 -15.98 -3.35
CA SER A 282 2.21 -14.96 -2.69
C SER A 282 1.75 -13.86 -3.65
N ALA A 283 2.55 -13.57 -4.68
CA ALA A 283 2.18 -12.64 -5.74
C ALA A 283 1.02 -13.19 -6.57
N ALA A 284 1.00 -14.50 -6.85
CA ALA A 284 -0.12 -15.16 -7.51
C ALA A 284 -1.43 -15.04 -6.72
N ALA A 285 -1.39 -15.22 -5.40
CA ALA A 285 -2.57 -15.01 -4.54
C ALA A 285 -3.06 -13.54 -4.56
N THR A 286 -2.12 -12.59 -4.67
CA THR A 286 -2.49 -11.18 -4.83
C THR A 286 -3.16 -10.92 -6.18
N GLY A 287 -2.53 -11.30 -7.29
CA GLY A 287 -3.09 -11.12 -8.63
C GLY A 287 -4.47 -11.78 -8.76
N PHE A 288 -4.63 -12.98 -8.19
CA PHE A 288 -5.91 -13.67 -8.19
C PHE A 288 -7.00 -12.87 -7.44
N GLY A 289 -6.67 -12.30 -6.29
CA GLY A 289 -7.57 -11.40 -5.56
C GLY A 289 -7.97 -10.16 -6.37
N TYR A 290 -7.08 -9.62 -7.20
CA TYR A 290 -7.40 -8.53 -8.13
C TYR A 290 -8.37 -8.95 -9.22
N SER A 291 -8.15 -10.12 -9.82
CA SER A 291 -9.07 -10.67 -10.83
C SER A 291 -10.45 -10.94 -10.22
N MET A 292 -10.52 -11.46 -8.99
CA MET A 292 -11.79 -11.62 -8.27
C MET A 292 -12.49 -10.29 -7.99
N MET A 293 -11.74 -9.24 -7.64
CA MET A 293 -12.30 -7.88 -7.52
C MET A 293 -12.95 -7.43 -8.83
N ALA A 294 -12.25 -7.55 -9.97
CA ALA A 294 -12.80 -7.15 -11.27
C ALA A 294 -14.08 -7.92 -11.61
N PHE A 295 -14.09 -9.24 -11.39
CA PHE A 295 -15.27 -10.08 -11.58
C PHE A 295 -16.47 -9.58 -10.75
N ILE A 296 -16.29 -9.45 -9.43
CA ILE A 296 -17.38 -9.08 -8.51
C ILE A 296 -17.92 -7.68 -8.81
N GLU A 297 -17.04 -6.71 -9.09
CA GLU A 297 -17.45 -5.34 -9.43
C GLU A 297 -18.27 -5.30 -10.72
N SER A 298 -17.83 -6.00 -11.77
CA SER A 298 -18.56 -6.06 -13.06
C SER A 298 -19.95 -6.65 -12.91
N GLU A 299 -20.08 -7.77 -12.19
CA GLU A 299 -21.38 -8.43 -11.95
C GLU A 299 -22.30 -7.55 -11.09
N LEU A 300 -21.75 -6.89 -10.05
CA LEU A 300 -22.55 -6.03 -9.19
C LEU A 300 -23.02 -4.76 -9.91
N VAL A 301 -22.19 -4.16 -10.76
CA VAL A 301 -22.58 -3.01 -11.59
C VAL A 301 -23.71 -3.42 -12.55
N SER A 302 -23.60 -4.58 -13.21
CA SER A 302 -24.67 -5.11 -14.07
C SER A 302 -25.98 -5.26 -13.28
N PHE A 303 -25.91 -5.85 -12.09
CA PHE A 303 -27.06 -6.02 -11.21
C PHE A 303 -27.72 -4.69 -10.83
N VAL A 304 -26.93 -3.67 -10.43
CA VAL A 304 -27.45 -2.34 -10.07
C VAL A 304 -28.12 -1.66 -11.26
N LYS A 305 -27.51 -1.71 -12.45
CA LYS A 305 -28.09 -1.15 -13.68
C LYS A 305 -29.41 -1.81 -14.07
N ARG A 306 -29.51 -3.12 -13.88
CA ARG A 306 -30.76 -3.89 -14.10
C ARG A 306 -31.87 -3.57 -13.11
N LEU A 307 -31.55 -2.96 -11.97
CA LEU A 307 -32.54 -2.41 -11.04
C LEU A 307 -32.91 -0.95 -11.37
N GLY A 308 -32.36 -0.37 -12.44
CA GLY A 308 -32.67 0.99 -12.90
C GLY A 308 -31.89 2.10 -12.21
N TYR A 309 -30.73 1.78 -11.66
CA TYR A 309 -29.83 2.73 -11.00
C TYR A 309 -28.49 2.83 -11.72
N ASN A 310 -27.83 3.98 -11.62
CA ASN A 310 -26.52 4.20 -12.19
C ASN A 310 -25.45 3.59 -11.29
N ALA A 311 -24.46 2.93 -11.89
CA ALA A 311 -23.33 2.36 -11.17
C ALA A 311 -22.05 2.43 -12.00
N LEU A 312 -20.94 2.68 -11.31
CA LEU A 312 -19.61 2.79 -11.86
C LEU A 312 -18.67 1.81 -11.13
N PRO A 313 -17.99 0.89 -11.84
CA PRO A 313 -16.91 0.12 -11.25
C PRO A 313 -15.69 1.03 -11.06
N CYS A 314 -14.88 0.78 -10.04
CA CYS A 314 -13.71 1.60 -9.76
C CYS A 314 -12.40 0.83 -9.69
N GLY A 315 -12.40 -0.46 -9.31
CA GLY A 315 -11.17 -1.19 -8.98
C GLY A 315 -10.30 -0.39 -7.99
N ASN A 316 -9.00 -0.27 -8.28
CA ASN A 316 -8.09 0.61 -7.53
C ASN A 316 -8.14 2.08 -7.97
N ASP A 317 -8.84 2.41 -9.04
CA ASP A 317 -8.86 3.74 -9.63
C ASP A 317 -10.02 4.56 -9.01
N VAL A 318 -10.24 5.80 -9.50
CA VAL A 318 -11.34 6.73 -9.15
C VAL A 318 -11.33 7.30 -7.72
N ALA A 319 -11.08 6.48 -6.70
CA ALA A 319 -11.10 6.91 -5.31
C ALA A 319 -10.19 6.07 -4.39
N LEU A 320 -9.78 6.62 -3.26
CA LEU A 320 -9.00 5.94 -2.23
C LEU A 320 -9.84 4.86 -1.53
N SER A 321 -9.49 3.59 -1.75
CA SER A 321 -10.28 2.46 -1.25
C SER A 321 -10.24 2.31 0.29
N VAL A 322 -9.11 2.57 0.93
CA VAL A 322 -8.95 2.38 2.39
C VAL A 322 -9.86 3.29 3.21
N PRO A 323 -9.89 4.64 3.04
CA PRO A 323 -10.78 5.48 3.81
C PRO A 323 -12.26 5.16 3.56
N LEU A 324 -12.66 4.86 2.31
CA LEU A 324 -14.03 4.41 2.02
C LEU A 324 -14.39 3.10 2.73
N ALA A 325 -13.46 2.15 2.83
CA ALA A 325 -13.69 0.91 3.58
C ALA A 325 -13.81 1.14 5.10
N ILE A 326 -13.11 2.14 5.64
CA ILE A 326 -13.26 2.55 7.05
C ILE A 326 -14.64 3.17 7.27
N ASP A 327 -15.04 4.10 6.41
CA ASP A 327 -16.35 4.77 6.47
C ASP A 327 -17.51 3.75 6.34
N ALA A 328 -17.32 2.74 5.50
CA ALA A 328 -18.23 1.61 5.33
C ALA A 328 -18.18 0.55 6.46
N GLY A 329 -17.37 0.77 7.50
CA GLY A 329 -17.32 -0.09 8.69
C GLY A 329 -16.58 -1.42 8.51
N LEU A 330 -15.79 -1.58 7.44
CA LEU A 330 -15.10 -2.85 7.14
C LEU A 330 -13.83 -3.08 7.98
N GLY A 331 -13.24 -2.01 8.52
CA GLY A 331 -12.00 -2.12 9.28
C GLY A 331 -11.38 -0.78 9.64
N GLN A 332 -10.07 -0.80 9.92
CA GLN A 332 -9.29 0.40 10.24
C GLN A 332 -7.93 0.40 9.57
N TYR A 333 -7.43 1.60 9.25
CA TYR A 333 -6.05 1.83 8.80
C TYR A 333 -5.01 1.33 9.83
N GLY A 334 -4.14 0.41 9.41
CA GLY A 334 -2.99 -0.04 10.20
C GLY A 334 -1.69 0.72 9.88
N ARG A 335 -0.68 0.60 10.75
CA ARG A 335 0.67 1.19 10.57
C ARG A 335 1.29 0.94 9.18
N HIS A 336 1.01 -0.22 8.59
CA HIS A 336 1.53 -0.61 7.28
C HIS A 336 0.80 0.03 6.09
N GLY A 337 -0.16 0.93 6.31
CA GLY A 337 -0.84 1.62 5.21
C GLY A 337 -2.06 0.93 4.62
N LEU A 338 -2.49 -0.21 5.18
CA LEU A 338 -3.58 -1.03 4.63
C LEU A 338 -4.73 -1.12 5.62
N LEU A 339 -5.93 -1.43 5.12
CA LEU A 339 -7.08 -1.75 5.95
C LEU A 339 -6.82 -3.04 6.74
N ILE A 340 -7.12 -3.04 8.03
CA ILE A 340 -7.18 -4.21 8.89
C ILE A 340 -8.66 -4.50 9.15
N THR A 341 -9.14 -5.64 8.67
CA THR A 341 -10.49 -6.15 8.93
C THR A 341 -10.51 -7.06 10.15
N LYS A 342 -11.67 -7.27 10.78
CA LYS A 342 -11.79 -8.18 11.93
C LYS A 342 -11.49 -9.65 11.58
N PRO A 343 -12.06 -10.23 10.51
CA PRO A 343 -11.90 -11.67 10.25
C PRO A 343 -10.57 -12.03 9.57
N PHE A 344 -10.05 -11.13 8.73
CA PHE A 344 -8.93 -11.45 7.83
C PHE A 344 -7.68 -10.59 8.09
N GLY A 345 -7.77 -9.63 9.01
CA GLY A 345 -6.72 -8.62 9.17
C GLY A 345 -6.49 -7.85 7.86
N PRO A 346 -5.24 -7.58 7.48
CA PRO A 346 -4.92 -6.89 6.23
C PRO A 346 -4.88 -7.79 4.99
N ARG A 347 -5.29 -9.06 5.10
CA ARG A 347 -5.26 -10.05 4.01
C ARG A 347 -6.47 -9.94 3.09
N VAL A 348 -6.78 -8.73 2.63
CA VAL A 348 -7.91 -8.48 1.73
C VAL A 348 -7.52 -7.53 0.61
N ARG A 349 -8.17 -7.70 -0.55
CA ARG A 349 -8.27 -6.67 -1.59
C ARG A 349 -9.57 -5.90 -1.39
N ILE A 350 -9.58 -4.63 -1.76
CA ILE A 350 -10.74 -3.74 -1.56
C ILE A 350 -11.24 -3.30 -2.92
N ALA A 351 -12.48 -3.66 -3.20
CA ALA A 351 -13.25 -3.30 -4.37
C ALA A 351 -14.31 -2.27 -4.01
N LYS A 352 -14.74 -1.46 -4.97
CA LYS A 352 -15.80 -0.46 -4.74
C LYS A 352 -16.61 -0.15 -6.00
N VAL A 353 -17.91 -0.02 -5.80
CA VAL A 353 -18.87 0.44 -6.80
C VAL A 353 -19.51 1.74 -6.30
N LEU A 354 -19.46 2.78 -7.13
CA LEU A 354 -20.15 4.04 -6.85
C LEU A 354 -21.52 4.05 -7.52
N THR A 355 -22.56 4.51 -6.83
CA THR A 355 -23.94 4.45 -7.35
C THR A 355 -24.82 5.59 -6.84
N ASP A 356 -25.92 5.85 -7.57
CA ASP A 356 -27.04 6.69 -7.15
C ASP A 356 -28.18 5.88 -6.49
N MET A 357 -28.00 4.56 -6.34
CA MET A 357 -28.99 3.70 -5.67
C MET A 357 -29.17 4.14 -4.22
N PRO A 358 -30.42 4.36 -3.75
CA PRO A 358 -30.67 4.83 -2.39
C PRO A 358 -30.45 3.68 -1.41
N LEU A 359 -29.27 3.66 -0.80
CA LEU A 359 -28.84 2.61 0.12
C LEU A 359 -28.65 3.15 1.54
N ILE A 360 -28.93 2.30 2.52
CA ILE A 360 -28.67 2.57 3.94
C ILE A 360 -27.18 2.37 4.18
N THR A 361 -26.55 3.41 4.72
CA THR A 361 -25.13 3.40 5.01
C THR A 361 -24.84 2.64 6.29
N ASP A 362 -23.77 1.86 6.23
CA ASP A 362 -23.05 1.41 7.41
C ASP A 362 -22.25 2.60 7.98
N GLY A 363 -21.67 2.40 9.16
CA GLY A 363 -20.81 3.38 9.79
C GLY A 363 -19.53 2.74 10.33
N PRO A 364 -18.50 3.56 10.58
CA PRO A 364 -17.23 3.07 11.10
C PRO A 364 -17.41 2.42 12.47
N ASP A 365 -16.74 1.28 12.70
CA ASP A 365 -16.64 0.68 14.03
C ASP A 365 -15.58 1.43 14.85
N LEU A 366 -16.01 2.49 15.56
CA LEU A 366 -15.12 3.33 16.34
C LEU A 366 -14.38 2.58 17.46
N VAL A 367 -14.95 1.49 17.99
CA VAL A 367 -14.31 0.71 19.06
C VAL A 367 -13.15 -0.09 18.48
N PHE A 368 -13.41 -0.77 17.37
CA PHE A 368 -12.38 -1.52 16.66
C PHE A 368 -11.31 -0.60 16.07
N SER A 369 -11.70 0.54 15.49
CA SER A 369 -10.75 1.53 14.97
C SER A 369 -9.76 1.99 16.02
N LYS A 370 -10.24 2.38 17.21
CA LYS A 370 -9.34 2.78 18.31
C LYS A 370 -8.44 1.62 18.77
N ALA A 371 -8.95 0.39 18.78
CA ALA A 371 -8.15 -0.78 19.15
C ALA A 371 -6.99 -1.03 18.17
N VAL A 372 -7.25 -0.94 16.86
CA VAL A 372 -6.23 -1.11 15.82
C VAL A 372 -5.12 -0.06 15.96
N ILE A 373 -5.47 1.22 16.18
CA ILE A 373 -4.48 2.29 16.36
C ILE A 373 -3.62 2.03 17.61
N ARG A 374 -4.23 1.78 18.79
CA ARG A 374 -3.50 1.47 20.03
C ARG A 374 -2.60 0.24 19.91
N PHE A 375 -3.06 -0.79 19.20
CA PHE A 375 -2.27 -1.99 18.98
C PHE A 375 -1.08 -1.70 18.05
N CYS A 376 -1.29 -0.91 16.99
CA CYS A 376 -0.25 -0.50 16.05
C CYS A 376 0.85 0.35 16.72
N GLU A 377 0.49 1.22 17.67
CA GLU A 377 1.44 1.97 18.52
C GLU A 377 2.40 1.06 19.30
N THR A 378 1.95 -0.16 19.65
CA THR A 378 2.75 -1.11 20.43
C THR A 378 3.50 -2.15 19.58
N CYS A 379 2.89 -2.62 18.49
CA CYS A 379 3.29 -3.85 17.80
C CYS A 379 4.55 -3.69 16.92
N GLU A 380 4.50 -2.76 15.97
CA GLU A 380 5.57 -2.47 14.98
C GLU A 380 6.09 -3.65 14.15
N LYS A 381 5.49 -4.86 14.23
CA LYS A 381 5.98 -6.05 13.52
C LYS A 381 6.09 -5.86 12.01
N CYS A 382 5.14 -5.13 11.40
CA CYS A 382 5.20 -4.84 9.97
C CYS A 382 6.41 -3.96 9.59
N ALA A 383 6.79 -3.00 10.43
CA ALA A 383 7.98 -2.17 10.22
C ALA A 383 9.27 -3.01 10.35
N LYS A 384 9.36 -3.83 11.41
CA LYS A 384 10.48 -4.75 11.65
C LYS A 384 10.70 -5.75 10.51
N ASN A 385 9.63 -6.22 9.88
CA ASN A 385 9.67 -7.23 8.82
C ASN A 385 9.63 -6.63 7.39
N CYS A 386 9.61 -5.30 7.26
CA CYS A 386 9.62 -4.63 5.96
C CYS A 386 11.02 -4.71 5.35
N PRO A 387 11.23 -5.40 4.21
CA PRO A 387 12.57 -5.56 3.66
C PRO A 387 13.19 -4.23 3.20
N SER A 388 12.38 -3.29 2.71
CA SER A 388 12.79 -1.95 2.29
C SER A 388 12.79 -0.91 3.43
N GLN A 389 12.39 -1.28 4.66
CA GLN A 389 12.24 -0.35 5.79
C GLN A 389 11.35 0.87 5.48
N SER A 390 10.36 0.70 4.60
CA SER A 390 9.45 1.75 4.15
C SER A 390 8.39 2.16 5.19
N ILE A 391 8.13 1.30 6.17
CA ILE A 391 7.07 1.50 7.16
C ILE A 391 7.68 2.16 8.41
N PRO A 392 7.13 3.28 8.91
CA PRO A 392 7.70 4.00 10.05
C PRO A 392 7.52 3.26 11.37
N TYR A 393 8.51 3.43 12.24
CA TYR A 393 8.47 3.06 13.67
C TYR A 393 7.89 4.20 14.51
N GLY A 394 7.72 3.97 15.81
CA GLY A 394 7.26 4.96 16.78
C GLY A 394 5.74 5.10 16.85
N THR A 395 5.23 5.71 17.90
CA THR A 395 3.79 5.88 18.12
C THR A 395 3.20 7.02 17.29
N GLU A 396 4.02 7.97 16.86
CA GLU A 396 3.54 9.20 16.25
C GLU A 396 3.00 9.00 14.84
N GLN A 397 1.81 9.55 14.60
CA GLN A 397 1.21 9.73 13.29
C GLN A 397 1.43 11.17 12.83
N THR A 398 1.84 11.34 11.58
CA THR A 398 2.14 12.64 10.97
C THR A 398 1.04 13.07 10.02
N TRP A 399 1.09 14.31 9.55
CA TRP A 399 0.16 14.87 8.55
C TRP A 399 0.70 14.79 7.12
N ASP A 400 1.97 14.43 6.98
CA ASP A 400 2.71 14.39 5.71
C ASP A 400 3.59 13.14 5.62
N GLY A 401 3.78 12.67 4.39
CA GLY A 401 4.70 11.60 4.02
C GLY A 401 5.98 12.14 3.38
N LYS A 402 6.89 11.21 3.05
CA LYS A 402 8.21 11.56 2.51
C LYS A 402 8.22 11.89 1.02
N THR A 403 7.14 11.54 0.31
CA THR A 403 7.11 11.53 -1.15
C THR A 403 5.86 12.19 -1.69
N ILE A 404 5.92 12.66 -2.94
CA ILE A 404 4.73 13.16 -3.65
C ILE A 404 3.69 12.06 -3.90
N SER A 405 4.12 10.80 -3.82
CA SER A 405 3.26 9.62 -3.91
C SER A 405 2.41 9.39 -2.66
N ASN A 406 2.54 10.23 -1.64
CA ASN A 406 1.71 10.22 -0.44
C ASN A 406 0.68 11.38 -0.46
N ASN A 407 -0.60 11.05 -0.27
CA ASN A 407 -1.61 12.08 -0.05
C ASN A 407 -1.55 12.67 1.37
N ARG A 408 -1.27 13.97 1.45
CA ARG A 408 -1.07 14.77 2.67
C ARG A 408 -2.40 15.12 3.34
N GLY A 409 -2.34 15.65 4.56
CA GLY A 409 -3.50 16.21 5.26
C GLY A 409 -4.39 15.19 5.98
N VAL A 410 -3.96 13.92 6.06
CA VAL A 410 -4.62 12.91 6.90
C VAL A 410 -3.63 12.40 7.92
N ARG A 411 -3.99 12.44 9.21
CA ARG A 411 -3.09 12.03 10.28
C ARG A 411 -2.92 10.51 10.32
N LYS A 412 -1.74 10.01 9.93
CA LYS A 412 -1.46 8.56 9.84
C LYS A 412 0.03 8.23 9.86
N TRP A 413 0.36 6.93 9.84
CA TRP A 413 1.71 6.44 9.59
C TRP A 413 2.01 6.40 8.10
N PHE A 414 2.70 7.41 7.59
CA PHE A 414 3.04 7.45 6.17
C PHE A 414 4.11 6.42 5.80
N VAL A 415 3.72 5.44 4.99
CA VAL A 415 4.66 4.51 4.35
C VAL A 415 5.37 5.25 3.21
N ASP A 416 6.69 5.08 3.14
CA ASP A 416 7.48 5.47 1.98
C ASP A 416 7.21 4.49 0.84
N VAL A 417 6.20 4.83 0.03
CA VAL A 417 5.70 3.96 -1.03
C VAL A 417 6.69 3.79 -2.19
N GLU A 418 7.62 4.72 -2.35
CA GLU A 418 8.63 4.67 -3.42
C GLU A 418 9.72 3.65 -3.08
N SER A 419 10.23 3.65 -1.84
CA SER A 419 11.16 2.58 -1.41
C SER A 419 10.47 1.21 -1.31
N CYS A 420 9.16 1.18 -1.01
CA CYS A 420 8.37 -0.06 -1.02
C CYS A 420 8.33 -0.66 -2.44
N TYR A 421 8.08 0.18 -3.45
CA TYR A 421 8.09 -0.24 -4.84
C TYR A 421 9.49 -0.63 -5.32
N GLY A 422 10.53 0.05 -4.85
CA GLY A 422 11.93 -0.32 -5.12
C GLY A 422 12.22 -1.79 -4.77
N PHE A 423 11.71 -2.27 -3.64
CA PHE A 423 11.84 -3.69 -3.30
C PHE A 423 11.09 -4.61 -4.27
N TRP A 424 9.94 -4.21 -4.82
CA TRP A 424 9.20 -5.04 -5.78
C TRP A 424 10.03 -5.30 -7.03
N ILE A 425 10.71 -4.27 -7.53
CA ILE A 425 11.61 -4.35 -8.68
C ILE A 425 12.75 -5.33 -8.40
N GLU A 426 13.39 -5.25 -7.23
CA GLU A 426 14.48 -6.16 -6.86
C GLU A 426 13.99 -7.60 -6.63
N ASN A 427 12.79 -7.74 -6.07
CA ASN A 427 12.14 -9.01 -5.79
C ASN A 427 11.54 -9.67 -7.04
N GLY A 428 11.39 -8.92 -8.13
CA GLY A 428 10.76 -9.38 -9.38
C GLY A 428 9.29 -9.73 -9.26
N SER A 429 8.64 -9.26 -8.19
CA SER A 429 7.20 -9.38 -7.95
C SER A 429 6.80 -8.55 -6.74
N GLU A 430 5.51 -8.42 -6.54
CA GLU A 430 4.92 -7.73 -5.39
C GLU A 430 5.28 -8.37 -4.05
N CYS A 431 5.34 -7.55 -3.00
CA CYS A 431 5.57 -8.00 -1.63
C CYS A 431 4.27 -8.10 -0.83
N SER A 432 4.28 -8.85 0.28
CA SER A 432 3.19 -8.92 1.25
C SER A 432 3.69 -9.20 2.67
N ASN A 433 4.96 -8.88 2.98
CA ASN A 433 5.55 -9.17 4.29
C ASN A 433 4.85 -8.43 5.44
N CYS A 434 4.36 -7.21 5.19
CA CYS A 434 3.58 -6.45 6.16
C CYS A 434 2.24 -7.13 6.48
N ILE A 435 1.59 -7.75 5.49
CA ILE A 435 0.37 -8.55 5.67
C ILE A 435 0.72 -9.83 6.43
N ARG A 436 1.69 -10.60 5.94
CA ARG A 436 2.16 -11.86 6.52
C ARG A 436 2.47 -11.73 8.01
N SER A 437 3.21 -10.69 8.38
CA SER A 437 3.71 -10.47 9.75
C SER A 437 2.71 -9.83 10.72
N CYS A 438 1.57 -9.33 10.22
CA CYS A 438 0.59 -8.65 11.06
C CYS A 438 -0.07 -9.63 12.06
N PRO A 439 -0.15 -9.31 13.37
CA PRO A 439 -0.86 -10.17 14.33
C PRO A 439 -2.35 -10.37 14.01
N TYR A 440 -2.98 -9.40 13.35
CA TYR A 440 -4.35 -9.54 12.82
C TYR A 440 -4.46 -10.53 11.64
N ASN A 441 -3.35 -10.87 10.97
CA ASN A 441 -3.35 -11.83 9.86
C ASN A 441 -3.27 -13.28 10.40
N LYS A 442 -4.42 -13.83 10.79
CA LYS A 442 -4.57 -15.24 11.18
C LYS A 442 -5.75 -15.85 10.41
N LYS A 443 -5.88 -17.19 10.48
CA LYS A 443 -7.14 -17.84 10.09
C LYS A 443 -8.19 -17.46 11.13
N ASP A 444 -9.38 -17.11 10.67
CA ASP A 444 -10.48 -16.82 11.56
C ASP A 444 -10.86 -18.08 12.36
N GLY A 445 -11.22 -17.90 13.63
CA GLY A 445 -11.47 -19.00 14.57
C GLY A 445 -11.57 -18.50 16.00
N ILE A 446 -12.08 -19.36 16.90
CA ILE A 446 -12.39 -18.99 18.29
C ILE A 446 -11.18 -18.37 18.98
N LEU A 447 -10.01 -19.02 18.90
CA LEU A 447 -8.78 -18.51 19.51
C LEU A 447 -8.41 -17.11 18.99
N HIS A 448 -8.42 -16.91 17.67
CA HIS A 448 -8.06 -15.63 17.09
C HIS A 448 -9.06 -14.53 17.50
N ARG A 449 -10.37 -14.82 17.44
CA ARG A 449 -11.43 -13.90 17.86
C ARG A 449 -11.31 -13.55 19.34
N SER A 450 -11.00 -14.50 20.21
CA SER A 450 -10.74 -14.25 21.64
C SER A 450 -9.54 -13.34 21.85
N VAL A 451 -8.42 -13.58 21.16
CA VAL A 451 -7.25 -12.69 21.27
C VAL A 451 -7.58 -11.29 20.75
N MET A 452 -8.31 -11.16 19.63
CA MET A 452 -8.71 -9.85 19.11
C MET A 452 -9.69 -9.12 20.03
N TRP A 453 -10.59 -9.84 20.71
CA TRP A 453 -11.42 -9.27 21.77
C TRP A 453 -10.56 -8.74 22.92
N ILE A 454 -9.53 -9.48 23.36
CA ILE A 454 -8.58 -9.01 24.37
C ILE A 454 -7.85 -7.75 23.88
N VAL A 455 -7.37 -7.70 22.64
CA VAL A 455 -6.74 -6.50 22.07
C VAL A 455 -7.70 -5.30 22.09
N GLN A 456 -8.99 -5.54 21.83
CA GLN A 456 -10.01 -4.50 21.77
C GLN A 456 -10.33 -3.91 23.16
N TYR A 457 -10.41 -4.74 24.19
CA TYR A 457 -10.91 -4.34 25.52
C TYR A 457 -9.85 -4.28 26.63
N LEU A 458 -8.69 -4.94 26.47
CA LEU A 458 -7.62 -5.02 27.47
C LEU A 458 -6.26 -4.56 26.89
N PRO A 459 -6.12 -3.27 26.54
CA PRO A 459 -4.93 -2.75 25.84
C PRO A 459 -3.62 -2.91 26.62
N ILE A 460 -3.68 -3.06 27.95
CA ILE A 460 -2.52 -3.34 28.80
C ILE A 460 -1.81 -4.65 28.41
N LEU A 461 -2.52 -5.59 27.77
CA LEU A 461 -1.98 -6.87 27.33
C LEU A 461 -1.35 -6.81 25.93
N ASN A 462 -1.42 -5.68 25.21
CA ASN A 462 -0.92 -5.59 23.83
C ASN A 462 0.54 -6.01 23.70
N ARG A 463 1.43 -5.56 24.60
CA ARG A 463 2.86 -5.94 24.59
C ARG A 463 3.05 -7.45 24.79
N PHE A 464 2.26 -8.04 25.68
CA PHE A 464 2.30 -9.48 25.93
C PHE A 464 1.81 -10.26 24.71
N ILE A 465 0.70 -9.84 24.09
CA ILE A 465 0.14 -10.47 22.88
C ILE A 465 1.14 -10.44 21.72
N VAL A 466 1.81 -9.30 21.50
CA VAL A 466 2.86 -9.18 20.46
C VAL A 466 4.00 -10.15 20.74
N LYS A 467 4.48 -10.22 21.99
CA LYS A 467 5.53 -11.16 22.41
C LYS A 467 5.10 -12.62 22.19
N MET A 468 3.87 -12.97 22.53
CA MET A 468 3.35 -14.33 22.32
C MET A 468 3.21 -14.67 20.83
N ASP A 469 2.80 -13.72 19.99
CA ASP A 469 2.74 -13.91 18.53
C ASP A 469 4.14 -14.23 17.96
N ASP A 470 5.19 -13.58 18.47
CA ASP A 470 6.59 -13.88 18.14
C ASP A 470 7.04 -15.26 18.63
N VAL A 471 6.75 -15.61 19.90
CA VAL A 471 7.13 -16.90 20.51
C VAL A 471 6.51 -18.08 19.77
N VAL A 472 5.24 -17.99 19.39
CA VAL A 472 4.55 -19.03 18.60
C VAL A 472 5.08 -19.09 17.16
N GLY A 473 5.82 -18.08 16.71
CA GLY A 473 6.41 -18.02 15.40
C GLY A 473 5.44 -17.58 14.30
N TYR A 474 4.34 -16.91 14.66
CA TYR A 474 3.43 -16.36 13.68
C TYR A 474 4.08 -15.23 12.88
N GLY A 475 3.75 -15.18 11.59
CA GLY A 475 4.27 -14.19 10.65
C GLY A 475 5.63 -14.54 10.02
N LYS A 476 6.23 -15.69 10.39
CA LYS A 476 7.38 -16.27 9.68
C LYS A 476 7.00 -16.70 8.27
N GLN A 477 7.95 -16.63 7.35
CA GLN A 477 7.76 -17.11 5.99
C GLN A 477 7.47 -18.61 5.98
N LYS A 478 6.35 -19.00 5.37
CA LYS A 478 6.03 -20.40 5.08
C LYS A 478 6.75 -20.84 3.81
N LYS A 479 7.06 -22.13 3.72
CA LYS A 479 7.69 -22.68 2.52
C LYS A 479 6.65 -22.85 1.39
N PRO A 480 6.90 -22.32 0.19
CA PRO A 480 6.03 -22.45 -0.99
C PRO A 480 5.68 -23.89 -1.37
N ASP A 481 6.62 -24.81 -1.29
CA ASP A 481 6.42 -26.24 -1.60
C ASP A 481 5.31 -26.88 -0.75
N ARG A 482 5.17 -26.47 0.51
CA ARG A 482 4.09 -26.93 1.39
C ARG A 482 2.71 -26.42 0.98
N PHE A 483 2.63 -25.30 0.29
CA PHE A 483 1.37 -24.79 -0.24
C PHE A 483 0.92 -25.64 -1.42
N TRP A 484 1.81 -25.84 -2.41
CA TRP A 484 1.50 -26.61 -3.62
C TRP A 484 1.21 -28.10 -3.35
N LYS A 485 1.90 -28.71 -2.37
CA LYS A 485 1.63 -30.11 -1.94
C LYS A 485 0.22 -30.36 -1.40
N LYS A 486 -0.58 -29.32 -1.12
CA LYS A 486 -1.97 -29.49 -0.70
C LYS A 486 -2.93 -29.64 -1.89
N MET A 487 -2.48 -29.32 -3.09
CA MET A 487 -3.30 -29.25 -4.31
C MET A 487 -3.05 -30.38 -5.30
N GLY A 488 -1.96 -31.13 -5.12
CA GLY A 488 -1.68 -32.38 -5.84
C GLY A 488 -1.67 -33.54 -4.86
#